data_AF-A0A285KP88-F1
#
_entry.id   AF-A0A285KP88-F1
#
_cell.length_a   1.000
_cell.length_b   1.000
_cell.length_c   1.000
_cell.angle_alpha   90.00
_cell.angle_beta   90.00
_cell.angle_gamma   90.00
#
_symmetry.space_group_name_H-M   'P 1'
#
loop_
_entity.id
_entity.type
_entity.pdbx_description
1 polymer ?
#
loop_
_entity_poly.entity_id
_entity_poly.type
_entity_poly.pdbx_seq_one_letter_code
_entity_poly.pdbx_strand_id
1 'polypeptide(L)'
;MTASPPVPHRRRSPRIRLLMGAAVAAVTAAGVAMVIPNASAAESTLGAAAAQSGRYFGTAIAASRLSNSTYSTIAGREFNMITAENEMKPDATQPQRGQFNFSAGDQIYNWATQRGLKVRGHTLAWHAQQPGWMQSLSGSSLRQAMIDHINGVMAH
;
A
#
# COMPACT_ATOMS: atom_id res chain seq x y z
N MET A 1 58.14 85.25 34.68
CA MET A 1 59.21 84.29 34.35
C MET A 1 59.20 83.17 35.36
N THR A 2 58.79 81.95 34.96
CA THR A 2 59.39 80.65 35.33
C THR A 2 58.57 79.56 34.64
N ALA A 3 59.23 78.79 33.78
CA ALA A 3 58.66 77.78 32.90
C ALA A 3 58.46 76.42 33.60
N SER A 4 57.63 75.56 33.02
CA SER A 4 57.67 74.10 33.21
C SER A 4 57.35 73.38 31.88
N PRO A 5 58.08 72.30 31.51
CA PRO A 5 58.01 71.66 30.18
C PRO A 5 56.99 70.48 30.11
N PRO A 6 56.73 69.89 28.91
CA PRO A 6 55.55 69.06 28.63
C PRO A 6 55.83 67.54 28.62
N VAL A 7 54.80 66.70 28.84
CA VAL A 7 54.82 65.25 28.51
C VAL A 7 53.37 64.71 28.28
N PRO A 8 53.15 63.55 27.62
CA PRO A 8 52.73 63.44 26.22
C PRO A 8 51.28 62.94 26.03
N HIS A 9 50.68 63.28 24.87
CA HIS A 9 49.40 62.71 24.43
C HIS A 9 49.55 61.24 24.02
N ARG A 10 48.85 60.33 24.72
CA ARG A 10 48.65 58.96 24.25
C ARG A 10 47.31 58.86 23.52
N ARG A 11 47.38 58.78 22.19
CA ARG A 11 46.26 58.39 21.32
C ARG A 11 45.81 56.98 21.66
N ARG A 12 44.51 56.76 21.85
CA ARG A 12 43.86 55.48 21.58
C ARG A 12 42.68 55.71 20.64
N SER A 13 42.69 54.90 19.60
CA SER A 13 41.91 54.98 18.37
C SER A 13 40.41 54.73 18.56
N PRO A 14 39.59 55.25 17.63
CA PRO A 14 38.14 55.16 17.65
C PRO A 14 37.70 53.81 17.08
N ARG A 15 36.47 53.39 17.42
CA ARG A 15 35.63 52.30 16.87
C ARG A 15 34.98 51.63 18.09
N ILE A 16 33.68 51.69 18.36
CA ILE A 16 32.55 51.69 17.44
C ILE A 16 31.36 52.36 18.16
N ARG A 17 30.77 53.30 17.42
CA ARG A 17 29.44 53.89 17.63
C ARG A 17 28.41 52.75 17.70
N LEU A 18 27.61 52.71 18.75
CA LEU A 18 26.26 53.29 18.80
C LEU A 18 25.20 52.28 18.33
N LEU A 19 24.08 52.28 19.06
CA LEU A 19 22.74 51.77 18.68
C LEU A 19 22.36 50.37 19.19
N MET A 20 22.22 50.22 20.52
CA MET A 20 21.14 49.39 21.08
C MET A 20 19.86 50.23 21.07
N GLY A 21 18.98 49.99 20.12
CA GLY A 21 17.73 50.75 20.04
C GLY A 21 16.92 50.45 18.79
N ALA A 22 16.62 49.17 18.51
CA ALA A 22 15.52 48.75 17.63
C ALA A 22 15.49 47.21 17.54
N ALA A 23 14.85 46.53 18.49
CA ALA A 23 14.50 45.11 18.30
C ALA A 23 13.24 44.70 19.08
N VAL A 24 12.27 45.61 19.22
CA VAL A 24 10.95 45.31 19.85
C VAL A 24 9.80 45.43 18.83
N ALA A 25 10.09 45.64 17.54
CA ALA A 25 9.05 45.86 16.51
C ALA A 25 9.29 45.05 15.20
N ALA A 26 9.70 43.78 15.31
CA ALA A 26 9.87 42.91 14.14
C ALA A 26 9.57 41.42 14.44
N VAL A 27 8.49 41.12 15.18
CA VAL A 27 8.03 39.73 15.38
C VAL A 27 6.65 39.48 14.72
N THR A 28 6.08 40.46 14.02
CA THR A 28 4.69 40.39 13.53
C THR A 28 4.48 39.87 12.10
N ALA A 29 5.45 39.30 11.38
CA ALA A 29 5.19 38.98 9.96
C ALA A 29 5.90 37.77 9.32
N ALA A 30 6.46 36.81 10.06
CA ALA A 30 7.11 35.67 9.41
C ALA A 30 6.92 34.37 10.19
N GLY A 31 6.12 33.45 9.63
CA GLY A 31 6.37 32.02 9.84
C GLY A 31 5.24 31.14 10.33
N VAL A 32 3.95 31.46 10.12
CA VAL A 32 2.96 30.38 10.00
C VAL A 32 2.96 29.96 8.54
N ALA A 33 3.92 29.11 8.17
CA ALA A 33 3.76 28.29 6.98
C ALA A 33 2.55 27.39 7.26
N MET A 34 1.37 27.82 6.81
CA MET A 34 0.28 26.87 6.62
C MET A 34 0.84 25.81 5.69
N VAL A 35 1.05 24.61 6.22
CA VAL A 35 1.17 23.41 5.39
C VAL A 35 -0.19 23.29 4.73
N ILE A 36 -0.35 23.95 3.58
CA ILE A 36 -1.39 23.59 2.63
C ILE A 36 -1.01 22.14 2.28
N PRO A 37 -1.80 21.13 2.68
CA PRO A 37 -1.58 19.80 2.14
C PRO A 37 -1.62 20.01 0.63
N ASN A 38 -0.55 19.63 -0.07
CA ASN A 38 -0.53 19.69 -1.52
C ASN A 38 -1.76 18.90 -2.00
N ALA A 39 -2.84 19.60 -2.32
CA ALA A 39 -3.96 19.11 -3.08
C ALA A 39 -3.53 19.01 -4.54
N SER A 40 -2.37 18.37 -4.79
CA SER A 40 -2.07 17.81 -6.08
C SER A 40 -2.95 16.59 -6.21
N ALA A 41 -4.09 16.80 -6.87
CA ALA A 41 -4.90 15.80 -7.50
C ALA A 41 -4.06 14.98 -8.50
N ALA A 42 -3.25 14.05 -8.01
CA ALA A 42 -3.15 12.76 -8.68
C ALA A 42 -4.43 12.03 -8.26
N GLU A 43 -5.27 11.62 -9.20
CA GLU A 43 -6.45 10.80 -8.91
C GLU A 43 -6.08 9.75 -7.87
N SER A 44 -6.58 9.88 -6.64
CA SER A 44 -6.25 8.92 -5.60
C SER A 44 -6.97 7.63 -5.98
N THR A 45 -6.23 6.68 -6.55
CA THR A 45 -6.79 5.37 -6.88
C THR A 45 -7.41 4.75 -5.64
N LEU A 46 -8.42 3.89 -5.80
CA LEU A 46 -9.18 3.37 -4.66
C LEU A 46 -8.26 2.68 -3.63
N GLY A 47 -7.28 1.93 -4.11
CA GLY A 47 -6.26 1.27 -3.29
C GLY A 47 -5.35 2.28 -2.58
N ALA A 48 -4.88 3.32 -3.27
CA ALA A 48 -4.04 4.35 -2.66
C ALA A 48 -4.79 5.12 -1.57
N ALA A 49 -6.06 5.46 -1.82
CA ALA A 49 -6.92 6.11 -0.83
C ALA A 49 -7.14 5.21 0.41
N ALA A 50 -7.43 3.92 0.23
CA ALA A 50 -7.60 2.99 1.34
C ALA A 50 -6.31 2.84 2.18
N ALA A 51 -5.14 2.82 1.52
CA ALA A 51 -3.84 2.64 2.16
C ALA A 51 -3.47 3.77 3.12
N GLN A 52 -4.00 4.99 2.92
CA GLN A 52 -3.80 6.12 3.85
C GLN A 52 -4.29 5.82 5.27
N SER A 53 -5.22 4.86 5.42
CA SER A 53 -5.74 4.40 6.71
C SER A 53 -5.31 2.97 7.08
N GLY A 54 -4.29 2.44 6.42
CA GLY A 54 -3.82 1.06 6.61
C GLY A 54 -4.79 -0.02 6.09
N ARG A 55 -5.72 0.35 5.21
CA ARG A 55 -6.71 -0.56 4.59
C ARG A 55 -6.35 -0.90 3.15
N TYR A 56 -7.04 -1.88 2.59
CA TYR A 56 -7.00 -2.19 1.17
C TYR A 56 -8.37 -1.92 0.53
N PHE A 57 -8.39 -1.69 -0.78
CA PHE A 57 -9.58 -1.71 -1.62
C PHE A 57 -9.35 -2.76 -2.71
N GLY A 58 -10.25 -3.74 -2.77
CA GLY A 58 -10.05 -4.92 -3.60
C GLY A 58 -11.17 -5.20 -4.59
N THR A 59 -10.89 -6.10 -5.53
CA THR A 59 -11.86 -6.59 -6.51
C THR A 59 -11.69 -8.09 -6.75
N ALA A 60 -12.74 -8.72 -7.27
CA ALA A 60 -12.67 -10.07 -7.81
C ALA A 60 -12.23 -10.00 -9.28
N ILE A 61 -11.36 -10.92 -9.71
CA ILE A 61 -10.98 -11.03 -11.12
C ILE A 61 -11.11 -12.43 -11.69
N ALA A 62 -11.33 -12.49 -13.00
CA ALA A 62 -11.39 -13.73 -13.77
C ALA A 62 -10.17 -13.86 -14.69
N ALA A 63 -9.54 -15.04 -14.72
CA ALA A 63 -8.35 -15.31 -15.53
C ALA A 63 -8.61 -15.09 -17.03
N SER A 64 -9.81 -15.44 -17.49
CA SER A 64 -10.27 -15.27 -18.88
C SER A 64 -10.37 -13.80 -19.33
N ARG A 65 -10.39 -12.86 -18.39
CA ARG A 65 -10.50 -11.42 -18.66
C ARG A 65 -9.15 -10.69 -18.63
N LEU A 66 -8.07 -11.36 -18.24
CA LEU A 66 -6.75 -10.73 -18.09
C LEU A 66 -6.14 -10.26 -19.42
N SER A 67 -6.53 -10.85 -20.55
CA SER A 67 -6.14 -10.40 -21.89
C SER A 67 -6.86 -9.12 -22.34
N ASN A 68 -7.95 -8.74 -21.67
CA ASN A 68 -8.64 -7.48 -21.94
C ASN A 68 -7.83 -6.34 -21.28
N SER A 69 -7.24 -5.47 -22.11
CA SER A 69 -6.38 -4.38 -21.65
C SER A 69 -7.11 -3.37 -20.78
N THR A 70 -8.35 -2.99 -21.12
CA THR A 70 -9.17 -2.07 -20.30
C THR A 70 -9.43 -2.66 -18.92
N TYR A 71 -9.83 -3.94 -18.87
CA TYR A 71 -10.11 -4.65 -17.63
C TYR A 71 -8.87 -4.74 -16.73
N SER A 72 -7.76 -5.24 -17.28
CA SER A 72 -6.50 -5.41 -16.53
C SER A 72 -5.86 -4.08 -16.13
N THR A 73 -6.01 -3.03 -16.94
CA THR A 73 -5.52 -1.68 -16.61
C THR A 73 -6.29 -1.09 -15.43
N ILE A 74 -7.62 -1.14 -15.45
CA ILE A 74 -8.44 -0.65 -14.33
C ILE A 74 -8.14 -1.49 -13.08
N ALA A 75 -8.12 -2.82 -13.21
CA ALA A 75 -7.86 -3.71 -12.09
C ALA A 75 -6.48 -3.45 -11.44
N GLY A 76 -5.44 -3.28 -12.25
CA GLY A 76 -4.07 -3.05 -11.77
C GLY A 76 -3.82 -1.64 -11.24
N ARG A 77 -4.59 -0.65 -11.70
CA ARG A 77 -4.47 0.75 -11.26
C ARG A 77 -5.27 1.01 -9.98
N GLU A 78 -6.52 0.55 -9.92
CA GLU A 78 -7.46 0.96 -8.89
C GLU A 78 -7.37 0.17 -7.59
N PHE A 79 -6.94 -1.09 -7.65
CA PHE A 79 -7.04 -2.00 -6.51
C PHE A 79 -5.67 -2.40 -5.99
N ASN A 80 -5.56 -2.64 -4.69
CA ASN A 80 -4.35 -3.18 -4.04
C ASN A 80 -4.58 -4.55 -3.37
N MET A 81 -5.73 -5.17 -3.67
CA MET A 81 -6.10 -6.51 -3.23
C MET A 81 -6.92 -7.22 -4.31
N ILE A 82 -6.55 -8.45 -4.64
CA ILE A 82 -7.20 -9.27 -5.66
C ILE A 82 -7.76 -10.54 -5.04
N THR A 83 -8.96 -10.94 -5.44
CA THR A 83 -9.54 -12.25 -5.14
C THR A 83 -9.83 -12.94 -6.47
N ALA A 84 -9.46 -14.22 -6.63
CA ALA A 84 -9.90 -14.99 -7.78
C ALA A 84 -11.43 -15.18 -7.72
N GLU A 85 -12.14 -14.88 -8.81
CA GLU A 85 -13.61 -14.95 -8.83
C GLU A 85 -14.08 -16.40 -8.69
N ASN A 86 -13.40 -17.34 -9.36
CA ASN A 86 -13.73 -18.77 -9.32
C ASN A 86 -12.50 -19.69 -9.32
N GLU A 87 -11.36 -19.21 -9.76
CA GLU A 87 -10.20 -20.02 -10.13
C GLU A 87 -9.48 -20.66 -8.93
N MET A 88 -9.85 -20.27 -7.72
CA MET A 88 -9.37 -20.86 -6.46
C MET A 88 -10.48 -21.59 -5.67
N LYS A 89 -11.63 -21.86 -6.30
CA LYS A 89 -12.71 -22.65 -5.70
C LYS A 89 -12.46 -24.17 -5.81
N PRO A 90 -13.19 -25.01 -5.06
CA PRO A 90 -12.89 -26.44 -4.99
C PRO A 90 -12.98 -27.19 -6.33
N ASP A 91 -13.94 -26.84 -7.19
CA ASP A 91 -14.09 -27.43 -8.52
C ASP A 91 -12.94 -27.06 -9.47
N ALA A 92 -12.47 -25.81 -9.42
CA ALA A 92 -11.35 -25.32 -10.20
C ALA A 92 -10.01 -25.93 -9.74
N THR A 93 -9.81 -26.02 -8.42
CA THR A 93 -8.53 -26.43 -7.83
C THR A 93 -8.39 -27.94 -7.65
N GLN A 94 -9.49 -28.69 -7.55
CA GLN A 94 -9.45 -30.15 -7.42
C GLN A 94 -10.57 -30.84 -8.22
N PRO A 95 -10.53 -30.74 -9.58
CA PRO A 95 -11.60 -31.24 -10.45
C PRO A 95 -11.85 -32.75 -10.32
N GLN A 96 -10.82 -33.53 -10.01
CA GLN A 96 -10.93 -34.95 -9.66
C GLN A 96 -10.26 -35.21 -8.29
N ARG A 97 -10.78 -36.18 -7.54
CA ARG A 97 -10.29 -36.47 -6.18
C ARG A 97 -8.79 -36.77 -6.19
N GLY A 98 -8.02 -36.00 -5.42
CA GLY A 98 -6.56 -36.14 -5.33
C GLY A 98 -5.78 -35.57 -6.52
N GLN A 99 -6.45 -35.02 -7.53
CA GLN A 99 -5.83 -34.39 -8.70
C GLN A 99 -6.06 -32.88 -8.63
N PHE A 100 -5.01 -32.13 -8.30
CA PHE A 100 -5.08 -30.68 -8.19
C PHE A 100 -4.73 -30.00 -9.52
N ASN A 101 -5.38 -28.86 -9.78
CA ASN A 101 -5.07 -27.99 -10.90
C ASN A 101 -5.02 -26.53 -10.42
N PHE A 102 -3.83 -25.94 -10.42
CA PHE A 102 -3.63 -24.57 -9.98
C PHE A 102 -3.46 -23.57 -11.14
N SER A 103 -3.50 -24.02 -12.39
CA SER A 103 -3.12 -23.19 -13.56
C SER A 103 -3.85 -21.84 -13.61
N ALA A 104 -5.19 -21.85 -13.46
CA ALA A 104 -5.98 -20.63 -13.51
C ALA A 104 -5.79 -19.75 -12.25
N GLY A 105 -5.67 -20.37 -11.07
CA GLY A 105 -5.37 -19.68 -9.82
C GLY A 105 -4.01 -19.00 -9.83
N ASP A 106 -2.99 -19.71 -10.33
CA ASP A 106 -1.62 -19.23 -10.49
C ASP A 106 -1.54 -18.10 -11.50
N GLN A 107 -2.32 -18.13 -12.58
CA GLN A 107 -2.39 -17.02 -13.53
C GLN A 107 -2.82 -15.72 -12.83
N ILE A 108 -3.83 -15.78 -11.97
CA ILE A 108 -4.30 -14.62 -11.19
C ILE A 108 -3.28 -14.21 -10.13
N TYR A 109 -2.75 -15.18 -9.37
CA TYR A 109 -1.77 -14.92 -8.32
C TYR A 109 -0.52 -14.25 -8.89
N ASN A 110 0.04 -14.80 -9.96
CA ASN A 110 1.21 -14.25 -10.64
C ASN A 110 0.93 -12.87 -11.23
N TRP A 111 -0.23 -12.68 -11.88
CA TRP A 111 -0.60 -11.37 -12.42
C TRP A 111 -0.68 -10.29 -11.35
N ALA A 112 -1.26 -10.61 -10.19
CA ALA A 112 -1.43 -9.70 -9.06
C ALA A 112 -0.10 -9.40 -8.36
N THR A 113 0.67 -10.43 -8.01
CA THR A 113 1.92 -10.28 -7.24
C THR A 113 3.03 -9.59 -8.04
N GLN A 114 3.12 -9.83 -9.35
CA GLN A 114 4.04 -9.09 -10.24
C GLN A 114 3.77 -7.57 -10.27
N ARG A 115 2.56 -7.15 -9.87
CA ARG A 115 2.13 -5.75 -9.77
C ARG A 115 2.17 -5.20 -8.33
N GLY A 116 2.68 -5.99 -7.38
CA GLY A 116 2.71 -5.61 -5.96
C GLY A 116 1.33 -5.62 -5.29
N LEU A 117 0.34 -6.28 -5.89
CA LEU A 117 -1.00 -6.40 -5.33
C LEU A 117 -1.06 -7.59 -4.37
N LYS A 118 -1.81 -7.45 -3.28
CA LYS A 118 -2.09 -8.57 -2.37
C LYS A 118 -3.12 -9.51 -2.98
N VAL A 119 -3.14 -10.76 -2.54
CA VAL A 119 -4.11 -11.78 -2.97
C VAL A 119 -4.87 -12.33 -1.77
N ARG A 120 -6.16 -12.61 -1.95
CA ARG A 120 -7.01 -13.35 -1.01
C ARG A 120 -7.46 -14.65 -1.65
N GLY A 121 -7.18 -15.77 -0.98
CA GLY A 121 -7.71 -17.07 -1.35
C GLY A 121 -9.24 -17.10 -1.17
N HIS A 122 -9.94 -17.64 -2.17
CA HIS A 122 -11.38 -17.82 -2.16
C HIS A 122 -11.73 -19.03 -3.06
N THR A 123 -12.11 -20.18 -2.52
CA THR A 123 -12.28 -20.54 -1.10
C THR A 123 -11.99 -22.01 -0.89
N LEU A 124 -11.62 -22.39 0.33
CA LEU A 124 -11.13 -23.74 0.63
C LEU A 124 -12.25 -24.75 0.90
N ALA A 125 -13.33 -24.34 1.57
CA ALA A 125 -14.43 -25.23 1.92
C ALA A 125 -15.76 -24.48 1.85
N TRP A 126 -16.64 -24.94 0.97
CA TRP A 126 -17.93 -24.32 0.70
C TRP A 126 -18.92 -25.35 0.15
N HIS A 127 -20.23 -25.10 0.30
CA HIS A 127 -21.28 -25.98 -0.21
C HIS A 127 -21.52 -25.78 -1.72
N ALA A 128 -21.23 -24.60 -2.24
CA ALA A 128 -21.38 -24.29 -3.67
C ALA A 128 -20.10 -24.59 -4.43
N GLN A 129 -20.22 -24.89 -5.73
CA GLN A 129 -19.09 -25.16 -6.65
C GLN A 129 -18.14 -26.25 -6.12
N GLN A 130 -18.74 -27.29 -5.54
CA GLN A 130 -18.02 -28.53 -5.28
C GLN A 130 -17.88 -29.32 -6.59
N PRO A 131 -16.75 -29.98 -6.85
CA PRO A 131 -16.67 -30.93 -7.96
C PRO A 131 -17.61 -32.12 -7.71
N GLY A 132 -18.09 -32.76 -8.78
CA GLY A 132 -19.11 -33.81 -8.66
C GLY A 132 -18.72 -34.97 -7.73
N TRP A 133 -17.42 -35.29 -7.65
CA TRP A 133 -16.92 -36.32 -6.75
C TRP A 133 -17.03 -35.94 -5.26
N MET A 134 -16.99 -34.65 -4.93
CA MET A 134 -17.13 -34.17 -3.56
C MET A 134 -18.61 -34.10 -3.15
N GLN A 135 -19.48 -33.71 -4.09
CA GLN A 135 -20.93 -33.67 -3.88
C GLN A 135 -21.53 -35.05 -3.56
N SER A 136 -20.90 -36.14 -4.03
CA SER A 136 -21.36 -37.51 -3.75
C SER A 136 -20.88 -38.08 -2.41
N LEU A 137 -20.01 -37.36 -1.70
CA LEU A 137 -19.51 -37.78 -0.39
C LEU A 137 -20.40 -37.27 0.74
N SER A 138 -20.33 -37.93 1.90
CA SER A 138 -21.01 -37.52 3.13
C SER A 138 -20.26 -38.02 4.36
N GLY A 139 -20.64 -37.53 5.55
CA GLY A 139 -20.08 -38.00 6.81
C GLY A 139 -18.56 -37.88 6.90
N SER A 140 -17.89 -38.92 7.40
CA SER A 140 -16.44 -38.93 7.61
C SER A 140 -15.65 -38.88 6.31
N SER A 141 -16.16 -39.43 5.21
CA SER A 141 -15.47 -39.40 3.92
C SER A 141 -15.43 -38.00 3.32
N LEU A 142 -16.53 -37.24 3.42
CA LEU A 142 -16.55 -35.82 3.04
C LEU A 142 -15.66 -34.98 3.95
N ARG A 143 -15.67 -35.24 5.26
CA ARG A 143 -14.77 -34.54 6.21
C ARG A 143 -13.31 -34.75 5.86
N GLN A 144 -12.89 -35.98 5.54
CA GLN A 144 -11.51 -36.26 5.14
C GLN A 144 -11.17 -35.58 3.82
N ALA A 145 -12.06 -35.67 2.82
CA ALA A 145 -11.88 -34.97 1.55
C ALA A 145 -11.74 -33.45 1.70
N MET A 146 -12.51 -32.83 2.60
CA MET A 146 -12.38 -31.40 2.91
C MET A 146 -11.01 -31.07 3.52
N ILE A 147 -10.52 -31.89 4.45
CA ILE A 147 -9.19 -31.70 5.06
C ILE A 147 -8.08 -31.85 4.02
N ASP A 148 -8.14 -32.90 3.20
CA ASP A 148 -7.16 -33.17 2.14
C ASP A 148 -7.14 -32.02 1.12
N HIS A 149 -8.32 -31.50 0.76
CA HIS A 149 -8.46 -30.36 -0.14
C HIS A 149 -7.84 -29.09 0.44
N ILE A 150 -8.18 -28.74 1.69
CA ILE A 150 -7.61 -27.57 2.39
C ILE A 150 -6.07 -27.66 2.39
N ASN A 151 -5.53 -28.83 2.78
CA ASN A 151 -4.09 -29.01 2.86
C ASN A 151 -3.42 -28.94 1.49
N GLY A 152 -4.01 -29.56 0.46
CA GLY A 152 -3.44 -29.53 -0.88
C GLY A 152 -3.43 -28.14 -1.51
N VAL A 153 -4.50 -27.36 -1.33
CA VAL A 153 -4.57 -25.99 -1.85
C VAL A 153 -3.64 -25.05 -1.08
N MET A 154 -3.57 -25.15 0.25
CA MET A 154 -2.77 -24.23 1.07
C MET A 154 -1.27 -24.55 1.08
N ALA A 155 -0.88 -25.77 0.71
CA ALA A 155 0.53 -26.18 0.62
C ALA A 155 1.21 -25.75 -0.70
N HIS A 156 0.41 -25.45 -1.73
CA HIS A 156 0.87 -24.84 -2.98
C HIS A 156 0.97 -23.32 -2.81
#